data_AF-A0A4Q4BPS6-F1
#
_entry.id   AF-A0A4Q4BPS6-F1
#
_cell.length_a   1.000
_cell.length_b   1.000
_cell.length_c   1.000
_cell.angle_alpha   90.00
_cell.angle_beta   90.00
_cell.angle_gamma   90.00
#
_symmetry.space_group_name_H-M   'P 1'
#
loop_
_entity.id
_entity.type
_entity.pdbx_description
1 polymer ?
#
loop_
_entity_poly.entity_id
_entity_poly.type
_entity_poly.pdbx_seq_one_letter_code
_entity_poly.pdbx_strand_id
1 'polypeptide(L)' 'MNQPRVETQRVVGDEVRQTTCYMCACRCGIDVHLKSGKVAYIEGNRDH' A
#
# COMPACT_ATOMS: atom_id res chain seq x y z
N MET A 1 -1.19 -33.85 7.68
CA MET A 1 -1.63 -32.98 6.57
C MET A 1 -0.50 -32.01 6.29
N ASN A 2 0.07 -32.03 5.09
CA ASN A 2 1.16 -31.12 4.72
C ASN A 2 0.53 -29.91 4.01
N GLN A 3 0.48 -28.75 4.66
CA GLN A 3 -0.06 -27.54 4.02
C GLN A 3 0.92 -27.01 2.96
N PRO A 4 0.43 -26.58 1.80
CA PRO A 4 1.27 -25.95 0.79
C PRO A 4 1.81 -24.62 1.32
N ARG A 5 3.08 -24.35 1.05
CA ARG A 5 3.71 -23.08 1.42
C ARG A 5 3.25 -22.01 0.42
N VAL A 6 2.31 -21.17 0.86
CA VAL A 6 1.80 -20.03 0.08
C VAL A 6 2.64 -18.79 0.38
N GLU A 7 2.98 -18.05 -0.68
CA GLU A 7 3.69 -16.77 -0.56
C GLU A 7 2.69 -15.67 -0.21
N THR A 8 2.74 -15.19 1.04
CA THR A 8 1.75 -14.24 1.58
C THR A 8 2.12 -12.77 1.35
N GLN A 9 3.35 -12.49 0.92
CA GLN A 9 3.91 -11.15 0.80
C GLN A 9 4.36 -10.87 -0.64
N ARG A 10 3.41 -10.88 -1.57
CA ARG A 10 3.69 -10.49 -2.95
C ARG A 10 3.74 -8.96 -3.08
N VAL A 11 4.60 -8.47 -3.96
CA VAL A 11 4.61 -7.05 -4.37
C VAL A 11 3.24 -6.67 -4.96
N VAL A 12 2.57 -5.71 -4.34
CA VAL A 12 1.18 -5.30 -4.67
C VAL A 12 1.09 -4.24 -5.77
N GLY A 13 2.17 -3.50 -6.03
CA GLY A 13 2.25 -2.47 -7.06
C GLY A 13 3.67 -2.32 -7.61
N ASP A 14 3.78 -1.75 -8.81
CA ASP A 14 5.04 -1.55 -9.51
C ASP A 14 5.70 -0.22 -9.09
N GLU A 15 4.94 0.65 -8.43
CA GLU A 15 5.34 2.00 -8.04
C GLU A 15 4.68 2.40 -6.72
N VAL A 16 5.41 3.10 -5.86
CA VAL A 16 4.90 3.66 -4.61
C VAL A 16 5.04 5.17 -4.63
N ARG A 17 3.96 5.87 -4.31
CA ARG A 17 3.92 7.34 -4.19
C ARG A 17 3.49 7.75 -2.80
N GLN A 18 4.24 8.64 -2.18
CA GLN A 18 3.88 9.19 -0.88
C GLN A 18 2.97 10.39 -1.07
N THR A 19 1.88 10.43 -0.32
CA THR A 19 0.96 11.56 -0.32
C THR A 19 0.26 11.67 1.02
N THR A 20 -0.60 12.68 1.15
CA THR A 20 -1.39 12.92 2.34
C THR A 20 -2.80 12.37 2.15
N CYS A 21 -3.34 11.70 3.17
CA CYS A 21 -4.70 11.20 3.21
C CYS A 21 -5.70 12.36 3.37
N TYR A 22 -6.60 12.50 2.42
CA TYR A 22 -7.62 13.56 2.45
C TYR A 22 -8.98 13.13 3.02
N MET A 23 -9.06 11.92 3.61
CA MET A 23 -10.32 11.37 4.12
C MET A 23 -10.88 12.13 5.33
N CYS A 24 -10.00 12.56 6.23
CA CYS A 24 -10.35 13.31 7.44
C CYS A 24 -9.50 14.58 7.57
N ALA A 25 -9.80 15.40 8.58
CA ALA A 25 -9.00 16.58 8.92
C ALA A 25 -7.57 16.24 9.39
N CYS A 26 -7.31 14.99 9.79
CA CYS A 26 -6.02 14.57 10.36
C CYS A 26 -4.86 14.57 9.35
N ARG A 27 -5.13 14.52 8.04
CA ARG A 27 -4.09 14.61 6.99
C ARG A 27 -2.88 13.67 7.23
N CYS A 28 -3.16 12.39 7.50
CA CYS A 28 -2.12 11.39 7.73
C CYS A 28 -1.29 11.13 6.47
N GLY A 29 -0.02 10.75 6.61
CA GLY A 29 0.79 10.30 5.48
C GLY A 29 0.44 8.89 5.08
N ILE A 30 0.43 8.65 3.78
CA ILE A 30 0.13 7.35 3.20
C ILE A 30 1.09 7.05 2.06
N ASP A 31 1.42 5.77 1.93
CA ASP A 31 2.11 5.20 0.79
C ASP A 31 1.06 4.57 -0.14
N VAL A 32 0.97 5.11 -1.36
CA VAL A 32 0.02 4.66 -2.37
C VAL A 32 0.74 3.75 -3.36
N HIS A 33 0.38 2.47 -3.34
CA HIS A 33 0.89 1.46 -4.26
C HIS A 33 0.08 1.49 -5.55
N LEU A 34 0.75 1.80 -6.66
CA LEU A 34 0.18 1.88 -7.99
C LEU A 34 0.50 0.62 -8.79
N LYS A 35 -0.49 0.16 -9.56
CA LYS A 35 -0.33 -0.90 -10.55
C LYS A 35 -0.93 -0.43 -11.86
N SER A 36 -0.11 -0.39 -12.91
CA SER A 36 -0.51 0.15 -14.22
C SER A 36 -1.14 1.55 -14.12
N GLY A 37 -0.59 2.42 -13.27
CA GLY A 37 -1.05 3.79 -13.04
C GLY A 37 -2.36 3.93 -12.25
N LYS A 38 -2.91 2.84 -11.70
CA LYS A 38 -4.11 2.84 -10.86
C LYS A 38 -3.77 2.46 -9.42
N VAL A 39 -4.52 2.99 -8.47
CA VAL A 39 -4.39 2.62 -7.06
C VAL A 39 -4.73 1.14 -6.88
N ALA A 40 -3.78 0.38 -6.31
CA ALA A 40 -3.94 -1.03 -6.01
C ALA A 40 -4.05 -1.26 -4.50
N TYR A 41 -3.24 -0.54 -3.71
CA TYR A 41 -3.20 -0.66 -2.25
C TYR A 41 -2.74 0.66 -1.62
N ILE A 42 -3.18 0.93 -0.39
CA ILE A 42 -2.79 2.10 0.39
C ILE A 42 -2.42 1.62 1.79
N GLU A 43 -1.29 2.08 2.30
CA GLU A 43 -0.88 1.87 3.68
C GLU A 43 -0.47 3.19 4.35
N GLY A 44 -0.46 3.20 5.68
CA GLY A 44 0.02 4.36 6.43
C GLY A 44 1.53 4.50 6.31
N ASN A 45 2.00 5.70 5.98
CA ASN A 45 3.43 6.00 5.98
C ASN A 45 3.90 6.16 7.42
N ARG A 46 4.83 5.31 7.86
CA ARG A 46 5.36 5.32 9.24
C ARG A 46 6.23 6.55 9.53
N ASP A 47 6.79 7.16 8.50
CA ASP A 47 7.71 8.28 8.60
C ASP A 47 7.00 9.65 8.53
N HIS A 48 5.65 9.66 8.49
CA HIS A 48 4.83 10.88 8.44
C HIS A 48 4.39 11.39 9.81
#